data_AF-A0A8S0X970-F1
#
_entry.id   AF-A0A8S0X970-F1
#
_cell.length_a   1.000
_cell.length_b   1.000
_cell.length_c   1.000
_cell.angle_alpha   90.00
_cell.angle_beta   90.00
_cell.angle_gamma   90.00
#
_symmetry.space_group_name_H-M   'P 1'
#
loop_
_entity.id
_entity.type
_entity.pdbx_description
1 polymer ?
#
loop_
_entity_poly.entity_id
_entity_poly.type
_entity_poly.pdbx_seq_one_letter_code
_entity_poly.pdbx_strand_id
1 'polypeptide(L)'
;MNKPAVTRNQEPDNAKAVVKRKPGPRSPRPAARKSAKAPPPLQSNFRRKLLLISLEVLGLVITAVSTIMFMLGYSANWFSGTSFFGSLLPFAIGVLGLILIVAGFLIGWWKLRKWLQDDALIWLPFMSISLALIIGWFVIQDEFTLAFGNFRTLVGGKQEASRVTLAHQVYAAYRRYKSSQLQRLVSRSIEYNPVIEEAARAYGINPNLLQGIAAAESSFMPRDSGDGGRGLFQITLVPKAIMNQVSRRLDVDKPSLLNSRHNAFIAAATLKYYLRQMNNDLFLGLLAYNIGPANGGLRFIMQQYGANDFVTIQPYLQVLPRDYPIRVLSYSLAFRIWQKEGKLLAYEEGNNAIRIQRLGIPGL
;
A
#
# COMPACT_ATOMS: atom_id res chain seq x y z
N MET A 1 -3.38 69.96 -61.12
CA MET A 1 -3.64 69.78 -62.56
C MET A 1 -4.57 68.60 -62.75
N ASN A 2 -5.59 68.79 -63.59
CA ASN A 2 -6.52 67.84 -64.23
C ASN A 2 -7.66 67.18 -63.40
N LYS A 3 -8.82 67.85 -63.46
CA LYS A 3 -10.19 67.34 -63.68
C LYS A 3 -10.28 66.50 -64.99
N PRO A 4 -11.44 65.89 -65.42
CA PRO A 4 -12.85 66.04 -64.97
C PRO A 4 -13.61 64.69 -64.70
N ALA A 5 -14.72 64.65 -63.94
CA ALA A 5 -16.16 64.93 -64.29
C ALA A 5 -16.82 63.80 -65.13
N VAL A 6 -18.11 63.42 -65.10
CA VAL A 6 -19.39 63.85 -64.48
C VAL A 6 -20.43 62.76 -64.90
N THR A 7 -21.17 62.13 -63.99
CA THR A 7 -22.63 62.27 -63.68
C THR A 7 -23.69 62.07 -64.79
N ARG A 8 -24.72 61.27 -64.45
CA ARG A 8 -26.16 61.39 -64.81
C ARG A 8 -26.92 60.43 -63.84
N ASN A 9 -27.79 60.79 -62.88
CA ASN A 9 -28.97 61.68 -62.84
C ASN A 9 -29.95 61.38 -63.98
N GLN A 10 -31.26 61.22 -63.81
CA GLN A 10 -32.21 61.71 -62.80
C GLN A 10 -33.60 61.13 -63.21
N GLU A 11 -34.61 61.01 -62.32
CA GLU A 11 -35.93 61.70 -62.39
C GLU A 11 -37.08 60.70 -62.03
N PRO A 12 -38.32 61.14 -61.70
CA PRO A 12 -38.66 62.27 -60.81
C PRO A 12 -39.98 62.10 -59.98
N ASP A 13 -40.17 63.03 -59.03
CA ASP A 13 -41.35 63.85 -58.69
C ASP A 13 -42.78 63.30 -58.45
N ASN A 14 -43.34 63.60 -57.27
CA ASN A 14 -44.41 64.59 -56.97
C ASN A 14 -45.84 64.12 -57.31
N ALA A 15 -46.94 64.45 -56.63
CA ALA A 15 -47.26 65.31 -55.50
C ALA A 15 -48.72 65.04 -55.06
N LYS A 16 -49.01 65.32 -53.78
CA LYS A 16 -50.26 65.88 -53.19
C LYS A 16 -51.62 65.17 -53.42
N ALA A 17 -52.32 64.86 -52.32
CA ALA A 17 -53.49 65.63 -51.85
C ALA A 17 -54.11 65.01 -50.57
N VAL A 18 -54.58 65.88 -49.69
CA VAL A 18 -55.07 65.64 -48.32
C VAL A 18 -56.58 65.42 -48.32
N VAL A 19 -57.10 64.37 -47.66
CA VAL A 19 -58.44 64.39 -47.02
C VAL A 19 -58.47 63.54 -45.73
N LYS A 20 -59.02 64.17 -44.69
CA LYS A 20 -59.22 63.76 -43.28
C LYS A 20 -59.95 62.42 -43.07
N ARG A 21 -59.58 61.68 -42.00
CA ARG A 21 -60.50 60.95 -41.11
C ARG A 21 -59.83 60.51 -39.77
N LYS A 22 -60.67 60.32 -38.76
CA LYS A 22 -60.50 60.30 -37.27
C LYS A 22 -59.55 59.21 -36.70
N PRO A 23 -59.10 59.34 -35.42
CA PRO A 23 -57.95 58.61 -34.90
C PRO A 23 -58.29 57.13 -34.60
N GLY A 24 -57.62 56.22 -35.32
CA GLY A 24 -57.51 54.81 -34.95
C GLY A 24 -56.55 54.61 -33.78
N PRO A 25 -56.68 53.52 -33.01
CA PRO A 25 -56.00 53.32 -31.73
C PRO A 25 -54.48 53.35 -31.90
N ARG A 26 -53.78 54.06 -31.01
CA ARG A 26 -52.32 54.06 -30.92
C ARG A 26 -51.81 52.63 -30.83
N SER A 27 -51.26 52.12 -31.94
CA SER A 27 -50.44 50.91 -31.92
C SER A 27 -49.22 51.18 -31.03
N PRO A 28 -48.97 50.38 -29.98
CA PRO A 28 -47.83 50.59 -29.11
C PRO A 28 -46.53 50.36 -29.89
N ARG A 29 -45.50 51.15 -29.56
CA ARG A 29 -44.09 50.91 -29.93
C ARG A 29 -43.75 49.42 -29.82
N PRO A 30 -42.94 48.85 -30.74
CA PRO A 30 -42.51 47.47 -30.61
C PRO A 30 -41.71 47.34 -29.31
N ALA A 31 -42.31 46.65 -28.34
CA ALA A 31 -41.64 46.29 -27.11
C ALA A 31 -40.40 45.46 -27.49
N ALA A 32 -39.25 45.84 -26.94
CA ALA A 32 -38.03 45.06 -27.01
C ALA A 32 -38.36 43.60 -26.70
N ARG A 33 -38.11 42.71 -27.67
CA ARG A 33 -38.17 41.27 -27.46
C ARG A 33 -37.25 40.96 -26.28
N LYS A 34 -37.83 40.72 -25.11
CA LYS A 34 -37.13 40.05 -24.01
C LYS A 34 -36.62 38.75 -24.59
N SER A 35 -35.30 38.62 -24.72
CA SER A 35 -34.66 37.35 -25.00
C SER A 35 -35.13 36.38 -23.93
N ALA A 36 -35.97 35.41 -24.30
CA ALA A 36 -36.26 34.29 -23.44
C ALA A 36 -34.90 33.66 -23.11
N LYS A 37 -34.48 33.75 -21.85
CA LYS A 37 -33.31 33.01 -21.36
C LYS A 37 -33.59 31.55 -21.68
N ALA A 38 -32.78 30.97 -22.58
CA ALA A 38 -32.83 29.54 -22.86
C ALA A 38 -32.75 28.80 -21.51
N PRO A 39 -33.63 27.81 -21.25
CA PRO A 39 -33.53 27.03 -20.03
C PRO A 39 -32.13 26.41 -19.99
N PRO A 40 -31.46 26.41 -18.83
CA PRO A 40 -30.13 25.83 -18.72
C PRO A 40 -30.18 24.37 -19.19
N PRO A 41 -29.16 23.88 -19.92
CA PRO A 41 -29.19 22.55 -20.48
C PRO A 41 -29.36 21.52 -19.35
N LEU A 42 -30.49 20.81 -19.33
CA LEU A 42 -30.84 19.79 -18.33
C LEU A 42 -29.71 18.79 -18.05
N GLN A 43 -28.88 18.49 -19.07
CA GLN A 43 -27.71 17.63 -18.94
C GLN A 43 -26.62 18.15 -17.98
N SER A 44 -26.42 19.47 -17.89
CA SER A 44 -25.43 20.08 -16.98
C SER A 44 -25.84 19.92 -15.51
N ASN A 45 -27.12 20.15 -15.22
CA ASN A 45 -27.68 19.99 -13.88
C ASN A 45 -27.72 18.52 -13.44
N PHE A 46 -28.00 17.59 -14.36
CA PHE A 46 -27.97 16.16 -14.05
C PHE A 46 -26.54 15.68 -13.72
N ARG A 47 -25.54 16.04 -14.53
CA ARG A 47 -24.13 15.69 -14.25
C ARG A 47 -23.64 16.26 -12.93
N ARG A 48 -23.98 17.52 -12.62
CA ARG A 48 -23.62 18.16 -11.35
C ARG A 48 -24.28 17.46 -10.15
N LYS A 49 -25.58 17.14 -10.24
CA LYS A 49 -26.28 16.38 -9.19
C LYS A 49 -25.67 15.00 -8.98
N LEU A 50 -25.37 14.30 -10.08
CA LEU A 50 -24.73 12.98 -10.01
C LEU A 50 -23.37 13.07 -9.32
N LEU A 51 -22.52 14.03 -9.70
CA LEU A 51 -21.21 14.25 -9.08
C LEU A 51 -21.30 14.52 -7.57
N LEU A 52 -22.24 15.37 -7.14
CA LEU A 52 -22.43 15.68 -5.73
C LEU A 52 -22.88 14.44 -4.94
N ILE A 53 -23.80 13.64 -5.50
CA ILE A 53 -24.24 12.39 -4.89
C ILE A 53 -23.09 11.37 -4.85
N SER A 54 -22.28 11.27 -5.90
CA SER A 54 -21.12 10.39 -5.92
C SER A 54 -20.09 10.78 -4.85
N LEU A 55 -19.82 12.08 -4.67
CA LEU A 55 -18.95 12.57 -3.61
C LEU A 55 -19.52 12.29 -2.21
N GLU A 56 -20.83 12.49 -2.03
CA GLU A 56 -21.54 12.17 -0.80
C GLU A 56 -21.38 10.68 -0.42
N VAL A 57 -21.70 9.79 -1.37
CA VAL A 57 -21.59 8.34 -1.18
C VAL A 57 -20.15 7.92 -0.93
N LEU A 58 -19.19 8.47 -1.68
CA LEU A 58 -17.78 8.17 -1.50
C LEU A 58 -17.28 8.54 -0.10
N GLY A 59 -17.61 9.74 0.39
CA GLY A 59 -17.25 10.20 1.72
C GLY A 59 -17.81 9.27 2.81
N LEU A 60 -19.10 8.94 2.72
CA LEU A 60 -19.76 8.04 3.66
C LEU A 60 -19.19 6.62 3.63
N VAL A 61 -18.85 6.08 2.45
CA VAL A 61 -18.24 4.75 2.32
C VAL A 61 -16.86 4.74 2.96
N ILE A 62 -16.01 5.74 2.69
CA ILE A 62 -14.68 5.85 3.31
C ILE A 62 -14.81 5.92 4.84
N THR A 63 -15.67 6.80 5.35
CA THR A 63 -15.97 6.89 6.77
C THR A 63 -16.41 5.54 7.35
N ALA A 64 -17.42 4.91 6.75
CA ALA A 64 -17.99 3.67 7.26
C ALA A 64 -16.93 2.55 7.31
N VAL A 65 -16.18 2.36 6.23
CA VAL A 65 -15.13 1.33 6.16
C VAL A 65 -14.06 1.59 7.22
N SER A 66 -13.53 2.80 7.33
CA SER A 66 -12.50 3.14 8.31
C SER A 66 -12.99 3.00 9.76
N THR A 67 -14.22 3.44 10.07
CA THR A 67 -14.81 3.29 11.41
C THR A 67 -15.04 1.82 11.75
N ILE A 68 -15.54 1.01 10.82
CA ILE A 68 -15.74 -0.44 11.01
C ILE A 68 -14.39 -1.11 11.30
N MET A 69 -13.36 -0.83 10.47
CA MET A 69 -12.02 -1.38 10.67
C MET A 69 -11.44 -1.02 12.05
N PHE A 70 -11.59 0.24 12.46
CA PHE A 70 -11.12 0.71 13.76
C PHE A 70 -11.85 0.02 14.93
N MET A 71 -13.18 0.00 14.90
CA MET A 71 -14.01 -0.60 15.96
C MET A 71 -13.80 -2.11 16.07
N LEU A 72 -13.73 -2.82 14.94
CA LEU A 72 -13.43 -4.25 14.92
C LEU A 72 -12.02 -4.53 15.43
N GLY A 73 -11.04 -3.69 15.09
CA GLY A 73 -9.67 -3.81 15.59
C GLY A 73 -9.58 -3.65 17.12
N TYR A 74 -10.28 -2.68 17.68
CA TYR A 74 -10.32 -2.45 19.13
C TYR A 74 -11.08 -3.56 19.87
N SER A 75 -12.23 -3.98 19.32
CA SER A 75 -13.02 -5.08 19.85
C SER A 75 -12.26 -6.40 19.83
N ALA A 76 -11.51 -6.68 18.76
CA ALA A 76 -10.65 -7.87 18.66
C ALA A 76 -9.56 -7.91 19.73
N ASN A 77 -9.02 -6.75 20.11
CA ASN A 77 -8.03 -6.65 21.18
C ASN A 77 -8.63 -6.93 22.57
N TRP A 78 -9.84 -6.43 22.83
CA TRP A 78 -10.52 -6.61 24.12
C TRP A 78 -11.09 -8.01 24.31
N PHE A 79 -11.56 -8.65 23.24
CA PHE A 79 -12.18 -9.96 23.28
C PHE A 79 -11.32 -11.04 22.61
N SER A 80 -9.99 -10.88 22.65
CA SER A 80 -9.07 -11.88 22.12
C SER A 80 -9.09 -13.14 22.99
N GLY A 81 -9.67 -14.23 22.50
CA GLY A 81 -9.69 -15.50 23.21
C GLY A 81 -10.55 -16.57 22.53
N THR A 82 -10.49 -17.79 23.07
CA THR A 82 -11.22 -18.95 22.52
C THR A 82 -12.48 -19.30 23.32
N SER A 83 -12.69 -18.67 24.49
CA SER A 83 -13.83 -18.96 25.34
C SER A 83 -15.13 -18.41 24.74
N PHE A 84 -16.17 -19.23 24.74
CA PHE A 84 -17.47 -18.81 24.18
C PHE A 84 -18.04 -17.60 24.92
N PHE A 85 -18.18 -17.69 26.26
CA PHE A 85 -18.80 -16.63 27.05
C PHE A 85 -17.90 -15.43 27.35
N GLY A 86 -16.58 -15.64 27.42
CA GLY A 86 -15.63 -14.57 27.75
C GLY A 86 -15.12 -13.80 26.53
N SER A 87 -15.16 -14.41 25.34
CA SER A 87 -14.51 -13.86 24.15
C SER A 87 -15.50 -13.79 22.97
N LEU A 88 -16.00 -14.94 22.51
CA LEU A 88 -16.75 -15.02 21.25
C LEU A 88 -18.13 -14.34 21.33
N LEU A 89 -18.90 -14.58 22.38
CA LEU A 89 -20.24 -14.03 22.56
C LEU A 89 -20.20 -12.50 22.77
N PRO A 90 -19.36 -11.94 23.67
CA PRO A 90 -19.20 -10.49 23.79
C PRO A 90 -18.74 -9.82 22.49
N PHE A 91 -17.82 -10.45 21.75
CA PHE A 91 -17.39 -9.96 20.45
C PHE A 91 -18.56 -9.91 19.44
N ALA A 92 -19.33 -11.00 19.34
CA ALA A 92 -20.50 -11.06 18.45
C ALA A 92 -21.58 -10.04 18.81
N ILE A 93 -21.84 -9.83 20.11
CA ILE A 93 -22.74 -8.78 20.60
C ILE A 93 -22.21 -7.40 20.22
N GLY A 94 -20.89 -7.16 20.35
CA GLY A 94 -20.23 -5.93 19.91
C GLY A 94 -20.42 -5.66 18.42
N VAL A 95 -20.24 -6.69 17.57
CA VAL A 95 -20.50 -6.60 16.12
C VAL A 95 -21.96 -6.28 15.83
N LEU A 96 -22.91 -6.91 16.53
CA LEU A 96 -24.33 -6.60 16.38
C LEU A 96 -24.63 -5.14 16.78
N GLY A 97 -24.06 -4.67 17.90
CA GLY A 97 -24.16 -3.28 18.33
C GLY A 97 -23.62 -2.31 17.28
N LEU A 98 -22.47 -2.61 16.67
CA LEU A 98 -21.90 -1.83 15.56
C LEU A 98 -22.86 -1.74 14.38
N ILE A 99 -23.47 -2.85 13.97
CA ILE A 99 -24.45 -2.89 12.87
C ILE A 99 -25.64 -1.99 13.17
N LEU A 100 -26.17 -2.04 14.41
CA LEU A 100 -27.29 -1.20 14.83
C LEU A 100 -26.92 0.29 14.84
N ILE A 101 -25.72 0.65 15.30
CA ILE A 101 -25.22 2.03 15.28
C ILE A 101 -25.09 2.54 13.84
N VAL A 102 -24.48 1.75 12.95
CA VAL A 102 -24.32 2.11 11.53
C VAL A 102 -25.69 2.26 10.86
N ALA A 103 -26.64 1.35 11.11
CA ALA A 103 -27.99 1.45 10.59
C ALA A 103 -28.72 2.71 11.09
N GLY A 104 -28.62 3.00 12.39
CA GLY A 104 -29.17 4.23 12.99
C GLY A 104 -28.57 5.49 12.37
N PHE A 105 -27.26 5.51 12.15
CA PHE A 105 -26.57 6.61 11.48
C PHE A 105 -27.06 6.80 10.04
N LEU A 106 -27.21 5.71 9.25
CA LEU A 106 -27.72 5.79 7.88
C LEU A 106 -29.17 6.28 7.81
N ILE A 107 -30.03 5.86 8.75
CA ILE A 107 -31.40 6.37 8.87
C ILE A 107 -31.41 7.86 9.20
N GLY A 108 -30.58 8.28 10.15
CA GLY A 108 -30.39 9.68 10.52
C GLY A 108 -29.90 10.52 9.32
N TRP A 109 -28.91 10.01 8.60
CA TRP A 109 -28.37 10.64 7.39
C TRP A 109 -29.44 10.79 6.31
N TRP A 110 -30.26 9.75 6.09
CA TRP A 110 -31.36 9.80 5.12
C TRP A 110 -32.43 10.82 5.49
N LYS A 111 -32.80 10.92 6.78
CA LYS A 111 -33.72 11.96 7.27
C LYS A 111 -33.13 13.36 7.09
N LEU A 112 -31.86 13.55 7.43
CA LEU A 112 -31.14 14.81 7.25
C LEU A 112 -31.09 15.22 5.77
N ARG A 113 -30.86 14.25 4.88
CA ARG A 113 -30.87 14.46 3.43
C ARG A 113 -32.23 14.91 2.92
N LYS A 114 -33.32 14.36 3.42
CA LYS A 114 -34.69 14.82 3.09
C LYS A 114 -34.93 16.24 3.56
N TRP A 115 -34.48 16.60 4.76
CA TRP A 115 -34.67 17.94 5.32
C TRP A 115 -33.86 19.02 4.59
N LEU A 116 -32.61 18.71 4.21
CA LEU A 116 -31.71 19.64 3.51
C LEU A 116 -31.95 19.74 1.99
N GLN A 117 -32.78 18.88 1.41
CA GLN A 117 -33.09 18.91 -0.03
C GLN A 117 -33.76 20.21 -0.45
N ASP A 118 -34.40 20.92 0.48
CA ASP A 118 -35.15 22.14 0.21
C ASP A 118 -34.25 23.40 0.18
N ASP A 119 -33.13 23.43 0.91
CA ASP A 119 -32.33 24.65 1.08
C ASP A 119 -30.82 24.52 0.75
N ALA A 120 -30.26 23.31 0.61
CA ALA A 120 -28.82 23.11 0.87
C ALA A 120 -28.13 21.93 0.14
N LEU A 121 -28.31 21.78 -1.18
CA LEU A 121 -27.79 20.65 -1.98
C LEU A 121 -26.25 20.40 -1.88
N ILE A 122 -25.45 21.42 -1.55
CA ILE A 122 -23.98 21.32 -1.48
C ILE A 122 -23.47 20.89 -0.09
N TRP A 123 -24.27 21.11 0.96
CA TRP A 123 -23.83 20.90 2.35
C TRP A 123 -23.65 19.42 2.71
N LEU A 124 -24.49 18.52 2.17
CA LEU A 124 -24.38 17.07 2.40
C LEU A 124 -23.07 16.46 1.89
N PRO A 125 -22.68 16.65 0.61
CA PRO A 125 -21.37 16.22 0.12
C PRO A 125 -20.23 16.82 0.93
N PHE A 126 -20.31 18.11 1.26
CA PHE A 126 -19.28 18.78 2.07
C PHE A 126 -19.12 18.15 3.46
N MET A 127 -20.22 17.86 4.15
CA MET A 127 -20.19 17.18 5.46
C MET A 127 -19.62 15.76 5.35
N SER A 128 -20.01 15.00 4.32
CA SER A 128 -19.48 13.64 4.13
C SER A 128 -17.97 13.63 3.88
N ILE A 129 -17.46 14.57 3.08
CA ILE A 129 -16.03 14.70 2.79
C ILE A 129 -15.30 15.18 4.04
N SER A 130 -15.87 16.14 4.77
CA SER A 130 -15.30 16.61 6.05
C SER A 130 -15.17 15.47 7.05
N LEU A 131 -16.19 14.61 7.16
CA LEU A 131 -16.17 13.42 8.01
C LEU A 131 -15.09 12.42 7.55
N ALA A 132 -14.97 12.19 6.24
CA ALA A 132 -13.92 11.35 5.67
C ALA A 132 -12.51 11.91 5.94
N LEU A 133 -12.33 13.23 5.85
CA LEU A 133 -11.06 13.90 6.15
C LEU A 133 -10.71 13.84 7.63
N ILE A 134 -11.68 14.05 8.53
CA ILE A 134 -11.48 13.91 9.98
C ILE A 134 -11.06 12.47 10.30
N ILE A 135 -11.74 11.48 9.76
CA ILE A 135 -11.37 10.07 9.96
C ILE A 135 -10.01 9.77 9.33
N GLY A 136 -9.75 10.28 8.13
CA GLY A 136 -8.44 10.15 7.47
C GLY A 136 -7.30 10.77 8.30
N TRP A 137 -7.56 11.85 9.02
CA TRP A 137 -6.62 12.42 9.98
C TRP A 137 -6.38 11.49 11.16
N PHE A 138 -7.43 10.88 11.72
CA PHE A 138 -7.30 9.87 12.79
C PHE A 138 -6.57 8.60 12.31
N VAL A 139 -6.71 8.22 11.04
CA VAL A 139 -6.02 7.06 10.44
C VAL A 139 -4.49 7.22 10.51
N ILE A 140 -3.99 8.44 10.48
CA ILE A 140 -2.56 8.75 10.54
C ILE A 140 -2.02 8.70 11.99
N GLN A 141 -2.90 8.67 12.99
CA GLN A 141 -2.52 8.62 14.40
C GLN A 141 -2.09 7.22 14.84
N ASP A 142 -1.30 7.16 15.90
CA ASP A 142 -0.66 5.94 16.40
C ASP A 142 -1.67 4.86 16.85
N GLU A 143 -2.77 5.28 17.47
CA GLU A 143 -3.84 4.40 17.94
C GLU A 143 -4.53 3.64 16.79
N PHE A 144 -4.70 4.30 15.64
CA PHE A 144 -5.29 3.66 14.47
C PHE A 144 -4.39 2.56 13.90
N THR A 145 -3.07 2.77 13.94
CA THR A 145 -2.10 1.77 13.47
C THR A 145 -2.16 0.49 14.31
N LEU A 146 -2.30 0.64 15.64
CA LEU A 146 -2.49 -0.50 16.55
C LEU A 146 -3.82 -1.21 16.30
N ALA A 147 -4.93 -0.47 16.23
CA ALA A 147 -6.25 -1.04 15.95
C ALA A 147 -6.28 -1.76 14.59
N PHE A 148 -5.67 -1.18 13.56
CA PHE A 148 -5.56 -1.80 12.24
C PHE A 148 -4.73 -3.09 12.26
N GLY A 149 -3.65 -3.15 13.04
CA GLY A 149 -2.89 -4.39 13.25
C GLY A 149 -3.74 -5.50 13.88
N ASN A 150 -4.55 -5.17 14.87
CA ASN A 150 -5.47 -6.11 15.51
C ASN A 150 -6.58 -6.56 14.56
N PHE A 151 -7.16 -5.64 13.78
CA PHE A 151 -8.13 -5.94 12.73
C PHE A 151 -7.52 -6.89 11.68
N ARG A 152 -6.29 -6.63 11.25
CA ARG A 152 -5.59 -7.48 10.30
C ARG A 152 -5.34 -8.89 10.87
N THR A 153 -5.08 -9.00 12.18
CA THR A 153 -4.93 -10.29 12.86
C THR A 153 -6.25 -11.06 12.90
N LEU A 154 -7.36 -10.36 13.17
CA LEU A 154 -8.71 -10.93 13.16
C LEU A 154 -9.10 -11.48 11.78
N VAL A 155 -8.87 -10.72 10.71
CA VAL A 155 -9.33 -11.08 9.36
C VAL A 155 -8.30 -11.91 8.58
N GLY A 156 -7.01 -11.77 8.89
CA GLY A 156 -5.90 -12.41 8.16
C GLY A 156 -5.67 -13.88 8.49
N GLY A 157 -6.37 -14.43 9.48
CA GLY A 157 -6.35 -15.85 9.83
C GLY A 157 -4.94 -16.39 10.07
N LYS A 158 -4.64 -17.59 9.53
CA LYS A 158 -3.36 -18.29 9.73
C LYS A 158 -2.15 -17.52 9.20
N GLN A 159 -2.31 -16.78 8.10
CA GLN A 159 -1.20 -16.04 7.48
C GLN A 159 -0.76 -14.87 8.35
N GLU A 160 -1.70 -14.09 8.90
CA GLU A 160 -1.33 -12.98 9.78
C GLU A 160 -0.82 -13.48 11.13
N ALA A 161 -1.42 -14.55 11.69
CA ALA A 161 -0.89 -15.18 12.90
C ALA A 161 0.57 -15.64 12.71
N SER A 162 0.88 -16.24 11.56
CA SER A 162 2.25 -16.63 11.18
C SER A 162 3.19 -15.42 11.10
N ARG A 163 2.75 -14.34 10.43
CA ARG A 163 3.52 -13.08 10.31
C ARG A 163 3.79 -12.44 11.67
N VAL A 164 2.79 -12.34 12.54
CA VAL A 164 2.91 -11.76 13.89
C VAL A 164 3.85 -12.59 14.76
N THR A 165 3.75 -13.92 14.70
CA THR A 165 4.64 -14.82 15.44
C THR A 165 6.09 -14.67 14.96
N LEU A 166 6.30 -14.65 13.65
CA LEU A 166 7.63 -14.44 13.06
C LEU A 166 8.19 -13.06 13.43
N ALA A 167 7.37 -12.01 13.35
CA ALA A 167 7.78 -10.65 13.72
C ALA A 167 8.22 -10.57 15.19
N HIS A 168 7.48 -11.20 16.11
CA HIS A 168 7.88 -11.29 17.51
C HIS A 168 9.23 -11.97 17.69
N GLN A 169 9.47 -13.10 17.01
CA GLN A 169 10.75 -13.80 17.08
C GLN A 169 11.91 -12.94 16.52
N VAL A 170 11.66 -12.18 15.46
CA VAL A 170 12.62 -11.24 14.89
C VAL A 170 12.94 -10.08 15.84
N TYR A 171 11.93 -9.45 16.45
CA TYR A 171 12.18 -8.40 17.44
C TYR A 171 12.93 -8.93 18.68
N ALA A 172 12.58 -10.13 19.15
CA ALA A 172 13.28 -10.80 20.23
C ALA A 172 14.73 -11.17 19.86
N ALA A 173 15.00 -11.57 18.62
CA ALA A 173 16.36 -11.80 18.13
C ALA A 173 17.15 -10.50 18.00
N TYR A 174 16.56 -9.44 17.42
CA TYR A 174 17.17 -8.11 17.32
C TYR A 174 17.57 -7.57 18.70
N ARG A 175 16.68 -7.66 19.69
CA ARG A 175 16.94 -7.27 21.09
C ARG A 175 18.15 -7.98 21.70
N ARG A 176 18.42 -9.23 21.31
CA ARG A 176 19.52 -10.04 21.84
C ARG A 176 20.87 -9.73 21.18
N TYR A 177 20.90 -9.08 20.01
CA TYR A 177 22.15 -8.74 19.35
C TYR A 177 22.88 -7.60 20.06
N LYS A 178 24.21 -7.70 20.15
CA LYS A 178 25.05 -6.62 20.65
C LYS A 178 25.15 -5.50 19.60
N SER A 179 24.94 -4.25 20.01
CA SER A 179 25.04 -3.08 19.11
C SER A 179 26.37 -3.01 18.36
N SER A 180 27.48 -3.39 19.00
CA SER A 180 28.82 -3.42 18.37
C SER A 180 28.95 -4.45 17.26
N GLN A 181 28.29 -5.61 17.39
CA GLN A 181 28.25 -6.63 16.34
C GLN A 181 27.47 -6.13 15.13
N LEU A 182 26.30 -5.53 15.35
CA LEU A 182 25.48 -4.97 14.28
C LEU A 182 26.17 -3.78 13.58
N GLN A 183 26.82 -2.89 14.33
CA GLN A 183 27.62 -1.80 13.76
C GLN A 183 28.72 -2.33 12.85
N ARG A 184 29.42 -3.41 13.25
CA ARG A 184 30.45 -4.03 12.41
C ARG A 184 29.88 -4.55 11.08
N LEU A 185 28.69 -5.16 11.11
CA LEU A 185 28.01 -5.61 9.89
C LEU A 185 27.65 -4.43 9.00
N VAL A 186 27.13 -3.34 9.59
CA VAL A 186 26.83 -2.11 8.85
C VAL A 186 28.08 -1.53 8.21
N SER A 187 29.18 -1.38 8.95
CA SER A 187 30.45 -0.87 8.40
C SER A 187 30.96 -1.69 7.23
N ARG A 188 30.93 -3.03 7.34
CA ARG A 188 31.37 -3.91 6.26
C ARG A 188 30.45 -3.90 5.05
N SER A 189 29.16 -3.62 5.24
CA SER A 189 28.19 -3.56 4.15
C SER A 189 28.45 -2.42 3.16
N ILE A 190 29.11 -1.35 3.59
CA ILE A 190 29.27 -0.10 2.82
C ILE A 190 29.84 -0.37 1.43
N GLU A 191 30.87 -1.22 1.34
CA GLU A 191 31.51 -1.62 0.07
C GLU A 191 30.53 -2.29 -0.90
N TYR A 192 29.59 -3.07 -0.37
CA TYR A 192 28.68 -3.91 -1.16
C TYR A 192 27.32 -3.26 -1.41
N ASN A 193 26.97 -2.19 -0.71
CA ASN A 193 25.66 -1.54 -0.81
C ASN A 193 25.27 -1.16 -2.24
N PRO A 194 26.14 -0.54 -3.08
CA PRO A 194 25.77 -0.19 -4.44
C PRO A 194 25.34 -1.41 -5.28
N VAL A 195 26.09 -2.51 -5.20
CA VAL A 195 25.78 -3.73 -5.97
C VAL A 195 24.58 -4.50 -5.42
N ILE A 196 24.38 -4.46 -4.09
CA ILE A 196 23.19 -5.04 -3.44
C ILE A 196 21.94 -4.27 -3.85
N GLU A 197 21.97 -2.94 -3.84
CA GLU A 197 20.85 -2.11 -4.27
C GLU A 197 20.53 -2.29 -5.75
N GLU A 198 21.55 -2.37 -6.60
CA GLU A 198 21.40 -2.64 -8.03
C GLU A 198 20.68 -3.98 -8.27
N ALA A 199 21.16 -5.05 -7.64
CA ALA A 199 20.55 -6.38 -7.74
C ALA A 199 19.12 -6.40 -7.15
N ALA A 200 18.91 -5.77 -5.99
CA ALA A 200 17.61 -5.66 -5.34
C ALA A 200 16.56 -5.01 -6.27
N ARG A 201 16.93 -3.88 -6.89
CA ARG A 201 16.07 -3.18 -7.87
C ARG A 201 15.79 -4.05 -9.08
N ALA A 202 16.80 -4.75 -9.61
CA ALA A 202 16.67 -5.58 -10.81
C ALA A 202 15.64 -6.71 -10.66
N TYR A 203 15.48 -7.26 -9.45
CA TYR A 203 14.60 -8.41 -9.18
C TYR A 203 13.38 -8.08 -8.31
N GLY A 204 13.19 -6.80 -7.96
CA GLY A 204 12.07 -6.36 -7.11
C GLY A 204 12.12 -6.99 -5.72
N ILE A 205 13.31 -7.01 -5.11
CA ILE A 205 13.56 -7.45 -3.74
C ILE A 205 13.87 -6.21 -2.88
N ASN A 206 13.50 -6.23 -1.60
CA ASN A 206 13.88 -5.15 -0.70
C ASN A 206 15.42 -5.16 -0.50
N PRO A 207 16.13 -4.03 -0.68
CA PRO A 207 17.59 -4.00 -0.51
C PRO A 207 18.03 -4.37 0.91
N ASN A 208 17.27 -3.97 1.94
CA ASN A 208 17.55 -4.35 3.32
C ASN A 208 17.41 -5.86 3.55
N LEU A 209 16.54 -6.54 2.79
CA LEU A 209 16.43 -8.00 2.84
C LEU A 209 17.68 -8.67 2.27
N LEU A 210 18.20 -8.19 1.14
CA LEU A 210 19.46 -8.72 0.58
C LEU A 210 20.66 -8.41 1.49
N GLN A 211 20.71 -7.24 2.11
CA GLN A 211 21.73 -6.94 3.13
C GLN A 211 21.62 -7.92 4.32
N GLY A 212 20.41 -8.23 4.76
CA GLY A 212 20.17 -9.23 5.81
C GLY A 212 20.66 -10.62 5.43
N ILE A 213 20.47 -11.05 4.17
CA ILE A 213 21.00 -12.32 3.66
C ILE A 213 22.53 -12.27 3.63
N ALA A 214 23.15 -11.26 3.02
CA ALA A 214 24.61 -11.14 2.97
C ALA A 214 25.25 -11.13 4.37
N ALA A 215 24.60 -10.48 5.35
CA ALA A 215 25.01 -10.48 6.75
C ALA A 215 24.93 -11.87 7.38
N ALA A 216 23.84 -12.60 7.13
CA ALA A 216 23.61 -13.94 7.66
C ALA A 216 24.55 -14.99 7.05
N GLU A 217 24.90 -14.84 5.78
CA GLU A 217 25.70 -15.79 5.02
C GLU A 217 27.20 -15.61 5.25
N SER A 218 27.71 -14.39 5.04
CA SER A 218 29.16 -14.13 5.07
C SER A 218 29.57 -13.08 6.08
N SER A 219 28.62 -12.39 6.72
CA SER A 219 28.90 -11.19 7.50
C SER A 219 29.70 -10.15 6.70
N PHE A 220 29.41 -10.06 5.40
CA PHE A 220 30.12 -9.26 4.40
C PHE A 220 31.61 -9.59 4.28
N MET A 221 31.97 -10.87 4.41
CA MET A 221 33.32 -11.39 4.17
C MET A 221 33.24 -12.48 3.09
N PRO A 222 33.25 -12.12 1.80
CA PRO A 222 33.16 -13.08 0.70
C PRO A 222 34.22 -14.18 0.84
N ARG A 223 33.78 -15.44 0.75
CA ARG A 223 34.64 -16.62 0.90
C ARG A 223 34.01 -17.82 0.22
N ASP A 224 34.79 -18.88 0.06
CA ASP A 224 34.25 -20.20 -0.24
C ASP A 224 34.15 -21.03 1.05
N SER A 225 33.07 -21.79 1.21
CA SER A 225 32.84 -22.65 2.37
C SER A 225 32.98 -24.14 2.01
N GLY A 226 33.32 -24.97 3.00
CA GLY A 226 33.53 -26.41 2.80
C GLY A 226 32.28 -27.18 2.37
N ASP A 227 31.08 -26.64 2.62
CA ASP A 227 29.78 -27.14 2.17
C ASP A 227 29.35 -26.58 0.80
N GLY A 228 30.23 -25.86 0.11
CA GLY A 228 30.06 -25.44 -1.29
C GLY A 228 29.45 -24.05 -1.49
N GLY A 229 29.18 -23.29 -0.43
CA GLY A 229 28.75 -21.90 -0.50
C GLY A 229 29.85 -20.99 -1.04
N ARG A 230 29.49 -20.03 -1.90
CA ARG A 230 30.47 -19.15 -2.57
C ARG A 230 30.12 -17.67 -2.49
N GLY A 231 31.14 -16.85 -2.25
CA GLY A 231 31.07 -15.39 -2.30
C GLY A 231 30.26 -14.76 -1.18
N LEU A 232 29.79 -13.54 -1.41
CA LEU A 232 29.09 -12.70 -0.43
C LEU A 232 27.79 -13.33 0.12
N PHE A 233 27.08 -14.07 -0.71
CA PHE A 233 25.76 -14.65 -0.41
C PHE A 233 25.79 -16.17 -0.17
N GLN A 234 26.97 -16.79 -0.10
CA GLN A 234 27.21 -18.22 0.19
C GLN A 234 26.26 -19.18 -0.55
N ILE A 235 25.98 -18.92 -1.83
CA ILE A 235 25.00 -19.71 -2.59
C ILE A 235 25.58 -21.10 -2.89
N THR A 236 24.97 -22.14 -2.34
CA THR A 236 25.38 -23.55 -2.55
C THR A 236 24.80 -24.13 -3.84
N LEU A 237 23.55 -23.75 -4.18
CA LEU A 237 22.86 -24.25 -5.36
C LEU A 237 22.15 -23.13 -6.12
N VAL A 238 22.63 -22.84 -7.32
CA VAL A 238 22.00 -21.90 -8.25
C VAL A 238 21.10 -22.68 -9.21
N PRO A 239 19.79 -22.38 -9.29
CA PRO A 239 18.94 -23.01 -10.30
C PRO A 239 19.44 -22.69 -11.71
N LYS A 240 19.51 -23.68 -12.60
CA LYS A 240 20.08 -23.52 -13.96
C LYS A 240 19.51 -22.32 -14.73
N ALA A 241 18.21 -22.08 -14.61
CA ALA A 241 17.53 -20.97 -15.25
C ALA A 241 18.04 -19.58 -14.78
N ILE A 242 18.53 -19.49 -13.54
CA ILE A 242 19.03 -18.23 -12.97
C ILE A 242 20.35 -17.80 -13.61
N MET A 243 21.26 -18.73 -13.87
CA MET A 243 22.55 -18.39 -14.52
C MET A 243 22.33 -17.72 -15.88
N ASN A 244 21.44 -18.28 -16.71
CA ASN A 244 21.09 -17.71 -18.01
C ASN A 244 20.37 -16.35 -17.88
N GLN A 245 19.52 -16.20 -16.87
CA GLN A 245 18.83 -14.94 -16.61
C GLN A 245 19.82 -13.83 -16.20
N VAL A 246 20.75 -14.14 -15.31
CA VAL A 246 21.76 -13.19 -14.83
C VAL A 246 22.76 -12.83 -15.92
N SER A 247 23.22 -13.83 -16.70
CA SER A 247 24.10 -13.62 -17.85
C SER A 247 23.53 -12.56 -18.80
N ARG A 248 22.27 -12.70 -19.22
CA ARG A 248 21.57 -11.72 -20.07
C ARG A 248 21.36 -10.37 -19.39
N ARG A 249 21.12 -10.34 -18.08
CA ARG A 249 20.85 -9.11 -17.34
C ARG A 249 22.12 -8.26 -17.17
N LEU A 250 23.27 -8.91 -17.02
CA LEU A 250 24.56 -8.28 -16.79
C LEU A 250 25.40 -8.13 -18.07
N ASP A 251 24.93 -8.69 -19.19
CA ASP A 251 25.66 -8.74 -20.46
C ASP A 251 27.04 -9.42 -20.30
N VAL A 252 27.05 -10.60 -19.69
CA VAL A 252 28.26 -11.40 -19.46
C VAL A 252 28.02 -12.86 -19.85
N ASP A 253 28.99 -13.47 -20.54
CA ASP A 253 28.88 -14.86 -21.00
C ASP A 253 28.74 -15.86 -19.85
N LYS A 254 29.54 -15.68 -18.78
CA LYS A 254 29.56 -16.56 -17.62
C LYS A 254 29.64 -15.78 -16.30
N PRO A 255 28.50 -15.56 -15.61
CA PRO A 255 28.51 -14.98 -14.28
C PRO A 255 29.40 -15.76 -13.31
N SER A 256 30.13 -15.05 -12.46
CA SER A 256 31.10 -15.63 -11.52
C SER A 256 30.59 -15.46 -10.10
N LEU A 257 30.55 -16.53 -9.31
CA LEU A 257 30.13 -16.46 -7.91
C LEU A 257 31.15 -15.76 -7.01
N LEU A 258 32.39 -15.57 -7.47
CA LEU A 258 33.45 -14.86 -6.75
C LEU A 258 33.43 -13.35 -6.99
N ASN A 259 32.78 -12.90 -8.06
CA ASN A 259 32.57 -11.47 -8.30
C ASN A 259 31.35 -11.01 -7.49
N SER A 260 31.53 -10.06 -6.58
CA SER A 260 30.47 -9.62 -5.65
C SER A 260 29.23 -9.06 -6.36
N ARG A 261 29.37 -8.38 -7.50
CA ARG A 261 28.24 -7.88 -8.30
C ARG A 261 27.47 -9.05 -8.93
N HIS A 262 28.17 -9.98 -9.57
CA HIS A 262 27.54 -11.18 -10.16
C HIS A 262 26.86 -12.02 -9.07
N ASN A 263 27.54 -12.24 -7.94
CA ASN A 263 27.02 -12.99 -6.79
C ASN A 263 25.74 -12.34 -6.22
N ALA A 264 25.68 -11.01 -6.10
CA ALA A 264 24.49 -10.29 -5.67
C ALA A 264 23.30 -10.46 -6.64
N PHE A 265 23.54 -10.38 -7.94
CA PHE A 265 22.48 -10.62 -8.95
C PHE A 265 21.99 -12.06 -8.93
N ILE A 266 22.90 -13.04 -8.80
CA ILE A 266 22.54 -14.46 -8.67
C ILE A 266 21.73 -14.69 -7.40
N ALA A 267 22.13 -14.10 -6.27
CA ALA A 267 21.41 -14.20 -5.00
C ALA A 267 19.98 -13.64 -5.11
N ALA A 268 19.85 -12.41 -5.63
CA ALA A 268 18.55 -11.76 -5.79
C ALA A 268 17.61 -12.54 -6.71
N ALA A 269 18.14 -13.02 -7.83
CA ALA A 269 17.40 -13.83 -8.80
C ALA A 269 16.98 -15.19 -8.20
N THR A 270 17.88 -15.85 -7.47
CA THR A 270 17.64 -17.13 -6.80
C THR A 270 16.57 -16.98 -5.71
N LEU A 271 16.67 -15.96 -4.86
CA LEU A 271 15.65 -15.65 -3.86
C LEU A 271 14.30 -15.40 -4.52
N LYS A 272 14.24 -14.60 -5.59
CA LYS A 272 12.97 -14.34 -6.30
C LYS A 272 12.35 -15.61 -6.87
N TYR A 273 13.18 -16.53 -7.37
CA TYR A 273 12.73 -17.83 -7.86
C TYR A 273 12.15 -18.69 -6.73
N TYR A 274 12.83 -18.78 -5.59
CA TYR A 274 12.33 -19.53 -4.43
C TYR A 274 11.08 -18.92 -3.81
N LEU A 275 10.98 -17.60 -3.73
CA LEU A 275 9.76 -16.93 -3.29
C LEU A 275 8.55 -17.32 -4.16
N ARG A 276 8.69 -17.29 -5.50
CA ARG A 276 7.61 -17.73 -6.40
C ARG A 276 7.23 -19.20 -6.19
N GLN A 277 8.23 -20.05 -5.98
CA GLN A 277 8.03 -21.46 -5.70
C GLN A 277 7.30 -21.74 -4.37
N MET A 278 7.36 -20.79 -3.44
CA MET A 278 6.75 -20.83 -2.10
C MET A 278 5.54 -19.89 -2.00
N ASN A 279 4.85 -19.60 -3.11
CA ASN A 279 3.66 -18.74 -3.14
C ASN A 279 3.88 -17.33 -2.56
N ASN A 280 5.10 -16.81 -2.70
CA ASN A 280 5.59 -15.56 -2.11
C ASN A 280 5.56 -15.52 -0.57
N ASP A 281 5.51 -16.67 0.10
CA ASP A 281 5.77 -16.75 1.54
C ASP A 281 7.26 -16.48 1.80
N LEU A 282 7.54 -15.37 2.49
CA LEU A 282 8.91 -14.93 2.76
C LEU A 282 9.67 -15.91 3.62
N PHE A 283 9.02 -16.50 4.63
CA PHE A 283 9.69 -17.43 5.54
C PHE A 283 10.09 -18.70 4.80
N LEU A 284 9.16 -19.31 4.07
CA LEU A 284 9.42 -20.49 3.26
C LEU A 284 10.43 -20.19 2.15
N GLY A 285 10.38 -18.99 1.54
CA GLY A 285 11.36 -18.56 0.55
C GLY A 285 12.79 -18.46 1.10
N LEU A 286 12.95 -17.93 2.32
CA LEU A 286 14.25 -17.86 3.01
C LEU A 286 14.74 -19.24 3.45
N LEU A 287 13.84 -20.13 3.89
CA LEU A 287 14.19 -21.53 4.14
C LEU A 287 14.65 -22.23 2.87
N ALA A 288 13.90 -22.08 1.77
CA ALA A 288 14.26 -22.66 0.49
C ALA A 288 15.60 -22.11 -0.04
N TYR A 289 15.94 -20.86 0.29
CA TYR A 289 17.24 -20.30 0.00
C TYR A 289 18.37 -20.99 0.80
N ASN A 290 18.13 -21.27 2.08
CA ASN A 290 19.14 -21.87 2.96
C ASN A 290 19.32 -23.39 2.78
N ILE A 291 18.23 -24.16 2.72
CA ILE A 291 18.28 -25.63 2.67
C ILE A 291 17.91 -26.22 1.31
N GLY A 292 17.56 -25.38 0.33
CA GLY A 292 17.09 -25.81 -0.98
C GLY A 292 15.61 -26.25 -0.97
N PRO A 293 14.86 -26.02 -2.07
CA PRO A 293 13.46 -26.41 -2.14
C PRO A 293 13.24 -27.90 -2.43
N ALA A 294 14.20 -28.63 -3.01
CA ALA A 294 14.03 -29.99 -3.53
C ALA A 294 15.02 -30.99 -2.90
N ASN A 295 14.91 -32.29 -3.24
CA ASN A 295 15.84 -33.38 -2.89
C ASN A 295 16.08 -33.55 -1.37
N GLY A 296 15.02 -33.84 -0.60
CA GLY A 296 15.10 -33.95 0.86
C GLY A 296 15.15 -32.61 1.60
N GLY A 297 15.12 -31.48 0.87
CA GLY A 297 14.97 -30.13 1.39
C GLY A 297 13.52 -29.76 1.74
N LEU A 298 13.17 -28.49 1.61
CA LEU A 298 11.93 -27.92 2.15
C LEU A 298 10.64 -28.62 1.67
N ARG A 299 10.52 -28.92 0.36
CA ARG A 299 9.28 -29.53 -0.20
C ARG A 299 9.02 -30.93 0.34
N PHE A 300 10.06 -31.69 0.67
CA PHE A 300 9.90 -33.02 1.23
C PHE A 300 9.21 -32.94 2.60
N ILE A 301 9.67 -32.03 3.46
CA ILE A 301 9.07 -31.77 4.77
C ILE A 301 7.61 -31.30 4.62
N MET A 302 7.37 -30.36 3.70
CA MET A 302 6.02 -29.85 3.43
C MET A 302 5.06 -30.96 2.97
N GLN A 303 5.49 -31.84 2.07
CA GLN A 303 4.68 -32.93 1.54
C GLN A 303 4.42 -34.03 2.58
N GLN A 304 5.45 -34.42 3.33
CA GLN A 304 5.35 -35.51 4.31
C GLN A 304 4.43 -35.16 5.48
N TYR A 305 4.46 -33.92 5.95
CA TYR A 305 3.74 -33.48 7.15
C TYR A 305 2.55 -32.56 6.86
N GLY A 306 2.28 -32.22 5.60
CA GLY A 306 1.25 -31.25 5.22
C GLY A 306 1.54 -29.83 5.71
N ALA A 307 2.79 -29.51 6.08
CA ALA A 307 3.19 -28.21 6.56
C ALA A 307 3.30 -27.22 5.39
N ASN A 308 2.59 -26.09 5.48
CA ASN A 308 2.48 -25.13 4.38
C ASN A 308 2.68 -23.67 4.81
N ASP A 309 3.03 -23.43 6.07
CA ASP A 309 3.27 -22.10 6.62
C ASP A 309 4.37 -22.15 7.70
N PHE A 310 4.75 -20.96 8.19
CA PHE A 310 5.74 -20.78 9.24
C PHE A 310 5.46 -21.57 10.52
N VAL A 311 4.21 -21.61 10.97
CA VAL A 311 3.85 -22.20 12.27
C VAL A 311 3.91 -23.71 12.19
N THR A 312 3.34 -24.28 11.13
CA THR A 312 3.21 -25.72 10.93
C THR A 312 4.53 -26.40 10.60
N ILE A 313 5.48 -25.70 9.96
CA ILE A 313 6.73 -26.33 9.50
C ILE A 313 7.83 -26.38 10.56
N GLN A 314 7.82 -25.45 11.53
CA GLN A 314 8.86 -25.32 12.54
C GLN A 314 9.21 -26.61 13.31
N PRO A 315 8.24 -27.44 13.75
CA PRO A 315 8.54 -28.67 14.50
C PRO A 315 9.39 -29.67 13.73
N TYR A 316 9.35 -29.63 12.40
CA TYR A 316 10.03 -30.59 11.52
C TYR A 316 11.39 -30.09 11.01
N LEU A 317 11.79 -28.86 11.37
CA LEU A 317 13.07 -28.29 10.98
C LEU A 317 14.11 -28.52 12.08
N GLN A 318 15.34 -28.85 11.71
CA GLN A 318 16.48 -28.76 12.63
C GLN A 318 16.69 -27.30 13.09
N VAL A 319 17.35 -27.10 14.24
CA VAL A 319 17.53 -25.77 14.85
C VAL A 319 18.20 -24.77 13.89
N LEU A 320 19.29 -25.16 13.23
CA LEU A 320 20.06 -24.26 12.36
C LEU A 320 19.25 -23.71 11.17
N PRO A 321 18.54 -24.55 10.37
CA PRO A 321 17.61 -24.06 9.35
C PRO A 321 16.45 -23.23 9.92
N ARG A 322 15.90 -23.63 11.06
CA ARG A 322 14.74 -22.97 11.68
C ARG A 322 15.03 -21.50 12.02
N ASP A 323 16.23 -21.22 12.52
CA ASP A 323 16.63 -19.88 12.94
C ASP A 323 17.13 -19.00 11.78
N TYR A 324 17.38 -19.57 10.60
CA TYR A 324 17.94 -18.82 9.46
C TYR A 324 17.06 -17.64 9.04
N PRO A 325 15.73 -17.79 8.81
CA PRO A 325 14.89 -16.66 8.43
C PRO A 325 14.83 -15.58 9.50
N ILE A 326 14.79 -15.97 10.78
CA ILE A 326 14.77 -15.02 11.91
C ILE A 326 16.06 -14.18 11.91
N ARG A 327 17.22 -14.82 11.71
CA ARG A 327 18.53 -14.15 11.64
C ARG A 327 18.59 -13.18 10.46
N VAL A 328 18.20 -13.61 9.26
CA VAL A 328 18.15 -12.76 8.07
C VAL A 328 17.26 -11.53 8.30
N LEU A 329 16.05 -11.73 8.81
CA LEU A 329 15.08 -10.65 9.01
C LEU A 329 15.50 -9.71 10.15
N SER A 330 16.18 -10.20 11.17
CA SER A 330 16.74 -9.37 12.25
C SER A 330 17.87 -8.47 11.76
N TYR A 331 18.76 -8.99 10.91
CA TYR A 331 19.77 -8.16 10.25
C TYR A 331 19.13 -7.18 9.25
N SER A 332 18.13 -7.63 8.49
CA SER A 332 17.37 -6.77 7.58
C SER A 332 16.75 -5.57 8.32
N LEU A 333 16.17 -5.83 9.50
CA LEU A 333 15.64 -4.79 10.38
C LEU A 333 16.74 -3.83 10.84
N ALA A 334 17.91 -4.34 11.25
CA ALA A 334 19.04 -3.50 11.64
C ALA A 334 19.49 -2.56 10.50
N PHE A 335 19.54 -3.05 9.26
CA PHE A 335 19.86 -2.23 8.09
C PHE A 335 18.78 -1.18 7.81
N ARG A 336 17.50 -1.52 7.93
CA ARG A 336 16.41 -0.55 7.79
C ARG A 336 16.48 0.55 8.85
N ILE A 337 16.75 0.18 10.10
CA ILE A 337 16.92 1.13 11.20
C ILE A 337 18.08 2.06 10.87
N TRP A 338 19.25 1.52 10.52
CA TRP A 338 20.40 2.33 10.14
C TRP A 338 20.09 3.29 8.98
N GLN A 339 19.44 2.80 7.92
CA GLN A 339 19.06 3.58 6.75
C GLN A 339 18.11 4.75 7.09
N LYS A 340 17.18 4.54 8.02
CA LYS A 340 16.14 5.53 8.37
C LYS A 340 16.54 6.47 9.49
N GLU A 341 17.40 6.01 10.40
CA GLU A 341 17.73 6.70 11.64
C GLU A 341 19.18 7.23 11.67
N GLY A 342 20.03 6.76 10.75
CA GLY A 342 21.47 7.06 10.75
C GLY A 342 22.25 6.42 11.90
N LYS A 343 21.57 5.67 12.77
CA LYS A 343 22.14 4.92 13.90
C LYS A 343 21.31 3.68 14.20
N LEU A 344 21.92 2.70 14.86
CA LEU A 344 21.18 1.57 15.43
C LEU A 344 20.49 1.98 16.73
N LEU A 345 19.27 1.48 16.94
CA LEU A 345 18.49 1.75 18.14
C LEU A 345 18.51 0.52 19.05
N ALA A 346 18.91 0.67 20.31
CA ALA A 346 18.79 -0.40 21.29
C ALA A 346 17.30 -0.59 21.63
N TYR A 347 16.83 -1.85 21.59
CA TYR A 347 15.39 -2.13 21.67
C TYR A 347 14.76 -1.71 23.01
N GLU A 348 15.50 -1.85 24.10
CA GLU A 348 15.03 -1.62 25.48
C GLU A 348 15.09 -0.14 25.92
N GLU A 349 15.70 0.73 25.12
CA GLU A 349 15.91 2.13 25.50
C GLU A 349 14.71 3.01 25.13
N GLY A 350 14.06 3.58 26.16
CA GLY A 350 12.98 4.56 26.00
C GLY A 350 11.88 4.08 25.04
N ASN A 351 11.53 4.94 24.07
CA ASN A 351 10.49 4.65 23.08
C ASN A 351 11.00 3.91 21.83
N ASN A 352 12.22 3.34 21.87
CA ASN A 352 12.81 2.67 20.70
C ASN A 352 12.02 1.45 20.27
N ALA A 353 11.45 0.66 21.19
CA ALA A 353 10.63 -0.50 20.83
C ALA A 353 9.48 -0.13 19.89
N ILE A 354 8.73 0.92 20.22
CA ILE A 354 7.63 1.44 19.39
C ILE A 354 8.17 1.94 18.05
N ARG A 355 9.27 2.70 18.07
CA ARG A 355 9.88 3.26 16.85
C ARG A 355 10.37 2.17 15.89
N ILE A 356 11.05 1.15 16.42
CA ILE A 356 11.54 -0.02 15.67
C ILE A 356 10.36 -0.79 15.06
N GLN A 357 9.29 -1.02 15.83
CA GLN A 357 8.10 -1.71 15.34
C GLN A 357 7.41 -0.92 14.21
N ARG A 358 7.37 0.42 14.29
CA ARG A 358 6.84 1.29 13.23
C ARG A 358 7.65 1.24 11.95
N LEU A 359 8.98 1.13 12.04
CA LEU A 359 9.83 0.95 10.86
C LEU A 359 9.53 -0.38 10.14
N GLY A 360 9.08 -1.40 10.89
CA GLY A 360 8.67 -2.70 10.38
C GLY A 360 9.84 -3.54 9.85
N ILE A 361 9.62 -4.84 9.71
CA ILE A 361 10.63 -5.78 9.25
C ILE A 361 10.63 -5.82 7.71
N PRO A 362 11.76 -5.72 7.01
CA PRO A 362 11.78 -5.82 5.55
C PRO A 362 11.21 -7.13 5.02
N GLY A 363 10.16 -7.02 4.20
CA GLY A 363 9.52 -8.15 3.53
C GLY A 363 8.33 -8.75 4.28
N LEU A 364 8.14 -8.41 5.56
CA LEU A 364 6.90 -8.66 6.30
C LEU A 364 6.03 -7.42 6.26
#